data_AF-A0A7C5LNG7-F1
#
_entry.id   AF-A0A7C5LNG7-F1
#
_cell.length_a   1.000
_cell.length_b   1.000
_cell.length_c   1.000
_cell.angle_alpha   90.00
_cell.angle_beta   90.00
_cell.angle_gamma   90.00
#
_symmetry.space_group_name_H-M   'P 1'
#
loop_
_entity.id
_entity.type
_entity.pdbx_description
1 polymer ?
#
loop_
_entity_poly.entity_id
_entity_poly.type
_entity_poly.pdbx_seq_one_letter_code
_entity_poly.pdbx_strand_id
1 'polypeptide(L)'
;MSHLLDRLNFLRSNKIDEFSDGHGQTTNENRDWEDVYRNRWRHDKIVRSTHGVNCTGSCSWKIYVKSGIVTWETQQTDYPRTRDDLPNHEPRGCARGASYSWYLYSANRVKTPLIRGRLLKAWRELRKFNEPIDAWTKMQSDPTLRDQYVKTRGKGGFVRATWDEATEIIAAANAYTAKKYGPDRVFGFSPIPAMSMVSYAAGSRYLSLLGGTCMSFYDWYCDLPPASPQTWGEQTDVPESADWYNAGFLMLWGSNVPQTRTPDAHFYTEARYNGTKSAVVSPDYSEAAKFGDIWLNPKQGTDAALAMAMGHVILREFHLDRQAPYFIDYARRFTDMPMLVRLDEKDGRLIPGRQLRAADLKGNLGEDNNPEWKTVAIDRTSGDLVAPHGSVGHRWGEMGKWNLEEKANGKDAELRLSLILEENHDDVVGVDFPYFGGQATENFTKCDHPDVLTRNVPVKKVKLADGSEALVATVFDLFCANYSLDRGLGGDNVAKSYDEDVPFTPSWAEKITGVPADKIAMVA
;
A
#
# COMPACT_ATOMS: atom_id res chain seq x y z
N MET A 1 20.94 33.83 -49.67
CA MET A 1 21.10 35.31 -49.56
C MET A 1 22.40 35.61 -48.84
N SER A 2 23.06 36.72 -49.15
CA SER A 2 24.30 37.10 -48.48
C SER A 2 23.99 38.08 -47.35
N HIS A 3 24.11 37.64 -46.09
CA HIS A 3 23.91 38.50 -44.92
C HIS A 3 24.81 39.74 -44.92
N LEU A 4 25.97 39.68 -45.61
CA LEU A 4 26.85 40.83 -45.80
C LEU A 4 26.24 41.87 -46.75
N LEU A 5 25.60 41.45 -47.84
CA LEU A 5 24.95 42.37 -48.79
C LEU A 5 23.66 42.97 -48.20
N ASP A 6 22.94 42.21 -47.37
CA ASP A 6 21.73 42.70 -46.67
C ASP A 6 22.06 43.86 -45.71
N ARG A 7 23.23 43.83 -45.06
CA ARG A 7 23.71 44.92 -44.20
C ARG A 7 24.25 46.13 -44.98
N LEU A 8 24.65 45.94 -46.24
CA LEU A 8 25.13 47.00 -47.13
C LEU A 8 24.00 47.69 -47.89
N ASN A 9 22.76 47.24 -47.74
CA ASN A 9 21.56 47.80 -48.36
C ASN A 9 21.09 49.08 -47.62
N PHE A 10 22.01 50.03 -47.46
CA PHE A 10 21.94 51.27 -46.67
C PHE A 10 20.75 52.19 -47.02
N LEU A 11 20.07 51.93 -48.14
CA LEU A 11 18.98 52.75 -48.69
C LEU A 11 17.57 52.22 -48.36
N ARG A 12 17.44 51.05 -47.71
CA ARG A 12 16.15 50.56 -47.19
C ARG A 12 16.23 50.46 -45.66
N SER A 13 15.45 51.31 -44.99
CA SER A 13 15.26 51.22 -43.54
C SER A 13 14.54 49.93 -43.18
N ASN A 14 15.05 49.20 -42.18
CA ASN A 14 14.33 48.07 -41.58
C ASN A 14 13.31 48.52 -40.52
N LYS A 15 13.24 49.83 -40.22
CA LYS A 15 12.24 50.42 -39.31
C LYS A 15 10.90 50.56 -40.02
N ILE A 16 9.83 50.06 -39.41
CA ILE A 16 8.45 50.20 -39.93
C ILE A 16 7.75 51.38 -39.24
N ASP A 17 7.62 51.31 -37.92
CA ASP A 17 7.02 52.33 -37.07
C ASP A 17 7.68 52.37 -35.69
N GLU A 18 7.33 53.39 -34.92
CA GLU A 18 7.69 53.54 -33.51
C GLU A 18 6.43 53.41 -32.66
N PHE A 19 6.56 52.82 -31.49
CA PHE A 19 5.47 52.65 -30.54
C PHE A 19 5.92 53.10 -29.14
N SER A 20 4.94 53.40 -28.27
CA SER A 20 5.18 53.91 -26.91
C SER A 20 6.04 55.17 -26.89
N ASP A 21 5.61 56.22 -27.59
CA ASP A 21 6.27 57.55 -27.62
C ASP A 21 7.77 57.49 -27.97
N GLY A 22 8.13 56.66 -28.95
CA GLY A 22 9.51 56.49 -29.41
C GLY A 22 10.37 55.56 -28.54
N HIS A 23 9.80 54.92 -27.51
CA HIS A 23 10.52 53.94 -26.68
C HIS A 23 10.77 52.63 -27.43
N GLY A 24 9.83 52.22 -28.28
CA GLY A 24 9.89 50.98 -29.04
C GLY A 24 9.88 51.23 -30.54
N GLN A 25 10.42 50.27 -31.28
CA GLN A 25 10.45 50.31 -32.74
C GLN A 25 10.10 48.95 -33.30
N THR A 26 9.20 48.91 -34.27
CA THR A 26 8.93 47.69 -35.04
C THR A 26 9.90 47.59 -36.20
N THR A 27 10.44 46.40 -36.42
CA THR A 27 11.36 46.12 -37.52
C THR A 27 10.86 45.01 -38.43
N ASN A 28 11.17 45.07 -39.72
CA ASN A 28 10.98 43.98 -40.67
C ASN A 28 12.28 43.19 -40.92
N GLU A 29 13.16 43.11 -39.93
CA GLU A 29 14.43 42.38 -40.04
C GLU A 29 14.20 40.90 -40.34
N ASN A 30 15.13 40.32 -41.11
CA ASN A 30 15.11 38.90 -41.40
C ASN A 30 15.30 38.08 -40.11
N ARG A 31 14.40 37.12 -39.88
CA ARG A 31 14.39 36.22 -38.71
C ARG A 31 14.57 34.75 -39.12
N ASP A 32 15.20 34.48 -40.26
CA ASP A 32 15.39 33.12 -40.79
C ASP A 32 16.26 32.26 -39.86
N TRP A 33 17.12 32.88 -39.04
CA TRP A 33 17.92 32.18 -38.03
C TRP A 33 17.07 31.38 -37.03
N GLU A 34 15.79 31.73 -36.87
CA GLU A 34 14.84 30.98 -36.02
C GLU A 34 14.59 29.56 -36.52
N ASP A 35 14.83 29.28 -37.80
CA ASP A 35 14.72 27.92 -38.36
C ASP A 35 15.67 26.93 -37.70
N VAL A 36 16.76 27.39 -37.06
CA VAL A 36 17.64 26.53 -36.26
C VAL A 36 16.85 25.82 -35.15
N TYR A 37 16.02 26.56 -34.40
CA TYR A 37 15.21 26.00 -33.32
C TYR A 37 13.99 25.26 -33.85
N ARG A 38 13.33 25.78 -34.90
CA ARG A 38 12.19 25.08 -35.53
C ARG A 38 12.61 23.70 -36.06
N ASN A 39 13.77 23.62 -36.71
CA ASN A 39 14.31 22.36 -37.22
C ASN A 39 14.80 21.42 -36.11
N ARG A 40 15.20 21.93 -34.95
CA ARG A 40 15.47 21.10 -33.77
C ARG A 40 14.20 20.40 -33.27
N TRP A 41 13.08 21.11 -33.19
CA TRP A 41 11.78 20.58 -32.71
C TRP A 41 11.11 19.61 -33.69
N ARG A 42 11.24 19.85 -35.00
CA ARG A 42 10.74 18.93 -36.04
C ARG A 42 11.29 17.52 -35.83
N HIS A 43 10.49 16.51 -36.07
CA HIS A 43 10.79 15.10 -35.83
C HIS A 43 10.13 14.23 -36.90
N ASP A 44 10.57 12.98 -37.01
CA ASP A 44 10.15 12.06 -38.07
C ASP A 44 8.79 11.45 -37.72
N LYS A 45 8.61 11.03 -36.46
CA LYS A 45 7.38 10.42 -35.96
C LYS A 45 7.30 10.46 -34.43
N ILE A 46 6.10 10.21 -33.93
CA ILE A 46 5.80 9.99 -32.52
C ILE A 46 5.28 8.56 -32.34
N VAL A 47 5.76 7.85 -31.34
CA VAL A 47 5.28 6.51 -30.97
C VAL A 47 4.73 6.56 -29.55
N ARG A 48 3.57 5.95 -29.30
CA ARG A 48 3.05 5.79 -27.94
C ARG A 48 3.83 4.71 -27.20
N SER A 49 4.31 5.03 -26.00
CA SER A 49 4.88 4.05 -25.09
C SER A 49 4.61 4.41 -23.62
N THR A 50 5.16 3.64 -22.69
CA THR A 50 5.09 3.83 -21.24
C THR A 50 6.39 3.34 -20.59
N HIS A 51 6.52 3.51 -19.27
CA HIS A 51 7.70 3.09 -18.52
C HIS A 51 7.39 1.85 -17.67
N GLY A 52 8.04 0.72 -17.97
CA GLY A 52 7.96 -0.52 -17.19
C GLY A 52 8.80 -0.45 -15.91
N VAL A 53 8.42 0.45 -14.99
CA VAL A 53 9.09 0.69 -13.72
C VAL A 53 8.06 0.79 -12.59
N ASN A 54 8.38 0.24 -11.41
CA ASN A 54 7.48 0.20 -10.25
C ASN A 54 7.34 1.59 -9.63
N CYS A 55 6.45 2.41 -10.18
CA CYS A 55 6.26 3.80 -9.77
C CYS A 55 4.78 4.22 -9.61
N THR A 56 3.84 3.27 -9.80
CA THR A 56 2.37 3.46 -9.86
C THR A 56 1.85 4.42 -10.93
N GLY A 57 2.70 5.25 -11.55
CA GLY A 57 2.27 6.32 -12.43
C GLY A 57 1.56 5.89 -13.71
N SER A 58 1.94 4.76 -14.33
CA SER A 58 1.33 4.23 -15.56
C SER A 58 1.13 5.29 -16.67
N CYS A 59 2.09 6.22 -16.79
CA CYS A 59 1.95 7.39 -17.67
C CYS A 59 2.24 7.01 -19.12
N SER A 60 1.43 7.47 -20.06
CA SER A 60 1.59 7.28 -21.50
C SER A 60 2.40 8.45 -22.06
N TRP A 61 3.38 8.13 -22.90
CA TRP A 61 4.33 9.11 -23.45
C TRP A 61 4.33 9.08 -24.98
N LYS A 62 4.58 10.25 -25.55
CA LYS A 62 4.94 10.52 -26.95
C LYS A 62 6.44 10.36 -27.06
N ILE A 63 6.90 9.28 -27.69
CA ILE A 63 8.33 9.03 -27.94
C ILE A 63 8.71 9.63 -29.30
N TYR A 64 9.60 10.61 -29.30
CA TYR A 64 9.99 11.35 -30.50
C TYR A 64 11.18 10.69 -31.18
N VAL A 65 10.98 10.26 -32.42
CA VAL A 65 12.05 9.77 -33.29
C VAL A 65 12.43 10.88 -34.26
N LYS A 66 13.72 11.21 -34.34
CA LYS A 66 14.26 12.21 -35.26
C LYS A 66 15.56 11.68 -35.84
N SER A 67 15.70 11.76 -37.16
CA SER A 67 16.84 11.18 -37.89
C SER A 67 17.03 9.69 -37.57
N GLY A 68 15.93 8.95 -37.44
CA GLY A 68 15.93 7.50 -37.18
C GLY A 68 16.34 7.08 -35.76
N ILE A 69 16.60 8.01 -34.84
CA ILE A 69 16.92 7.72 -33.43
C ILE A 69 15.87 8.32 -32.50
N VAL A 70 15.68 7.70 -31.33
CA VAL A 70 14.88 8.31 -30.26
C VAL A 70 15.65 9.49 -29.69
N THR A 71 14.98 10.61 -29.50
CA THR A 71 15.65 11.87 -29.10
C THR A 71 15.14 12.46 -27.79
N TRP A 72 13.82 12.48 -27.57
CA TRP A 72 13.20 12.90 -26.32
C TRP A 72 11.79 12.30 -26.22
N GLU A 73 11.13 12.51 -25.09
CA GLU A 73 9.73 12.19 -24.87
C GLU A 73 8.97 13.37 -24.24
N THR A 74 7.67 13.45 -24.54
CA THR A 74 6.72 14.30 -23.80
C THR A 74 5.50 13.47 -23.44
N GLN A 75 4.71 13.90 -22.47
CA GLN A 75 3.52 13.13 -22.09
C GLN A 75 2.47 13.08 -23.22
N GLN A 76 1.69 12.01 -23.22
CA GLN A 76 0.39 11.97 -23.89
C GLN A 76 -0.64 12.69 -23.03
N THR A 77 -1.64 13.25 -23.68
CA THR A 77 -2.71 14.03 -23.01
C THR A 77 -4.09 13.60 -23.46
N ASP A 78 -4.18 12.44 -24.12
CA ASP A 78 -5.40 11.92 -24.74
C ASP A 78 -5.98 10.73 -23.98
N TYR A 79 -5.81 10.74 -22.66
CA TYR A 79 -6.56 9.85 -21.77
C TYR A 79 -8.06 10.07 -21.97
N PRO A 80 -8.91 9.03 -21.89
CA PRO A 80 -10.34 9.22 -21.75
C PRO A 80 -10.61 10.20 -20.60
N ARG A 81 -11.39 11.24 -20.91
CA ARG A 81 -11.72 12.28 -19.94
C ARG A 81 -12.50 11.68 -18.78
N THR A 82 -12.29 12.25 -17.59
CA THR A 82 -13.12 11.97 -16.41
C THR A 82 -14.48 12.64 -16.56
N ARG A 83 -15.35 12.48 -15.55
CA ARG A 83 -16.63 13.20 -15.50
C ARG A 83 -16.39 14.72 -15.46
N ASP A 84 -17.39 15.50 -15.85
CA ASP A 84 -17.27 16.97 -15.94
C ASP A 84 -17.00 17.65 -14.59
N ASP A 85 -17.36 17.00 -13.47
CA ASP A 85 -17.10 17.47 -12.11
C ASP A 85 -15.70 17.11 -11.57
N LEU A 86 -14.90 16.37 -12.36
CA LEU A 86 -13.56 15.92 -11.97
C LEU A 86 -12.49 16.51 -12.90
N PRO A 87 -11.29 16.85 -12.37
CA PRO A 87 -10.17 17.15 -13.22
C PRO A 87 -9.75 15.92 -14.02
N ASN A 88 -9.17 16.13 -15.20
CA ASN A 88 -8.67 15.05 -16.05
C ASN A 88 -7.28 14.61 -15.59
N HIS A 89 -6.89 13.38 -15.94
CA HIS A 89 -5.58 12.84 -15.59
C HIS A 89 -4.41 13.48 -16.36
N GLU A 90 -4.66 14.11 -17.51
CA GLU A 90 -3.59 14.66 -18.33
C GLU A 90 -2.87 15.82 -17.63
N PRO A 91 -1.53 15.97 -17.77
CA PRO A 91 -0.63 15.18 -18.61
C PRO A 91 -0.02 13.96 -17.91
N ARG A 92 -0.25 13.73 -16.61
CA ARG A 92 0.56 12.82 -15.78
C ARG A 92 2.08 13.08 -15.96
N GLY A 93 2.89 12.04 -15.85
CA GLY A 93 4.33 12.08 -16.01
C GLY A 93 5.08 12.52 -14.76
N CYS A 94 6.41 12.42 -14.81
CA CYS A 94 7.29 12.87 -13.75
C CYS A 94 8.70 13.11 -14.33
N ALA A 95 9.55 13.79 -13.56
CA ALA A 95 10.93 14.09 -13.98
C ALA A 95 11.75 12.83 -14.32
N ARG A 96 11.49 11.71 -13.64
CA ARG A 96 12.18 10.44 -13.90
C ARG A 96 11.81 9.90 -15.28
N GLY A 97 10.52 9.84 -15.59
CA GLY A 97 10.02 9.42 -16.91
C GLY A 97 10.50 10.32 -18.05
N ALA A 98 10.51 11.64 -17.84
CA ALA A 98 10.99 12.61 -18.83
C ALA A 98 12.48 12.46 -19.21
N SER A 99 13.26 11.71 -18.43
CA SER A 99 14.69 11.47 -18.66
C SER A 99 14.99 10.10 -19.29
N TYR A 100 13.98 9.27 -19.53
CA TYR A 100 14.19 7.86 -19.87
C TYR A 100 14.92 7.64 -21.21
N SER A 101 14.66 8.50 -22.21
CA SER A 101 15.36 8.49 -23.51
C SER A 101 16.89 8.52 -23.39
N TRP A 102 17.45 9.07 -22.30
CA TRP A 102 18.88 9.06 -22.02
C TRP A 102 19.48 7.65 -22.08
N TYR A 103 18.77 6.65 -21.54
CA TYR A 103 19.30 5.29 -21.38
C TYR A 103 19.63 4.61 -22.71
N LEU A 104 18.92 4.94 -23.79
CA LEU A 104 18.97 4.20 -25.05
C LEU A 104 20.38 4.13 -25.64
N TYR A 105 21.11 5.24 -25.56
CA TYR A 105 22.45 5.38 -26.13
C TYR A 105 23.50 5.83 -25.11
N SER A 106 23.12 5.90 -23.82
CA SER A 106 24.03 6.25 -22.73
C SER A 106 25.25 5.33 -22.66
N ALA A 107 26.30 5.82 -22.01
CA ALA A 107 27.52 5.05 -21.74
C ALA A 107 27.26 3.78 -20.92
N ASN A 108 26.14 3.70 -20.20
CA ASN A 108 25.80 2.56 -19.34
C ASN A 108 24.84 1.54 -20.00
N ARG A 109 24.53 1.70 -21.29
CA ARG A 109 23.67 0.77 -22.01
C ARG A 109 24.32 -0.62 -22.13
N VAL A 110 23.64 -1.66 -21.67
CA VAL A 110 24.02 -3.06 -21.96
C VAL A 110 23.69 -3.37 -23.43
N LYS A 111 24.74 -3.53 -24.26
CA LYS A 111 24.62 -3.71 -25.72
C LYS A 111 24.69 -5.17 -26.17
N THR A 112 25.34 -6.02 -25.40
CA THR A 112 25.61 -7.42 -25.73
C THR A 112 25.52 -8.29 -24.49
N PRO A 113 25.31 -9.62 -24.62
CA PRO A 113 25.50 -10.53 -23.51
C PRO A 113 26.90 -10.37 -22.90
N LEU A 114 26.97 -10.34 -21.57
CA LEU A 114 28.20 -10.22 -20.81
C LEU A 114 28.34 -11.42 -19.88
N ILE A 115 29.50 -12.07 -19.92
CA ILE A 115 29.83 -13.20 -19.04
C ILE A 115 31.12 -12.87 -18.30
N ARG A 116 31.23 -13.32 -17.05
CA ARG A 116 32.48 -13.14 -16.28
C ARG A 116 33.60 -13.92 -16.96
N GLY A 117 34.71 -13.26 -17.29
CA GLY A 117 35.77 -13.85 -18.12
C GLY A 117 36.33 -15.17 -17.57
N ARG A 118 36.43 -15.31 -16.24
CA ARG A 118 36.85 -16.57 -15.60
C ARG A 118 35.86 -17.72 -15.80
N LEU A 119 34.55 -17.43 -15.73
CA LEU A 119 33.51 -18.41 -16.03
C LEU A 119 33.58 -18.83 -17.50
N LEU A 120 33.70 -17.85 -18.40
CA LEU A 120 33.72 -18.10 -19.84
C LEU A 120 34.95 -18.88 -20.28
N LYS A 121 36.12 -18.57 -19.72
CA LYS A 121 37.35 -19.33 -19.96
C LYS A 121 37.18 -20.80 -19.55
N ALA A 122 36.69 -21.05 -18.34
CA ALA A 122 36.45 -22.41 -17.85
C ALA A 122 35.44 -23.17 -18.72
N TRP A 123 34.34 -22.50 -19.09
CA TRP A 123 33.32 -23.05 -19.98
C TRP A 123 33.91 -23.48 -21.32
N ARG A 124 34.62 -22.57 -22.01
CA ARG A 124 35.21 -22.83 -23.33
C ARG A 124 36.24 -23.96 -23.30
N GLU A 125 37.09 -24.02 -22.27
CA GLU A 125 38.08 -25.10 -22.15
C GLU A 125 37.42 -26.47 -22.01
N LEU A 126 36.34 -26.57 -21.22
CA LEU A 126 35.61 -27.82 -21.07
C LEU A 126 34.75 -28.16 -22.30
N ARG A 127 34.16 -27.17 -22.96
CA ARG A 127 33.34 -27.37 -24.17
C ARG A 127 34.11 -27.92 -25.37
N LYS A 128 35.45 -27.83 -25.39
CA LYS A 128 36.28 -28.46 -26.43
C LYS A 128 36.12 -29.98 -26.51
N PHE A 129 35.78 -30.63 -25.38
CA PHE A 129 35.79 -32.09 -25.25
C PHE A 129 34.52 -32.68 -24.64
N ASN A 130 33.54 -31.85 -24.29
CA ASN A 130 32.35 -32.27 -23.56
C ASN A 130 31.09 -31.61 -24.10
N GLU A 131 30.00 -32.36 -24.11
CA GLU A 131 28.66 -31.82 -24.32
C GLU A 131 28.29 -30.77 -23.24
N PRO A 132 27.36 -29.84 -23.51
CA PRO A 132 27.09 -28.71 -22.62
C PRO A 132 26.79 -29.08 -21.17
N ILE A 133 25.95 -30.09 -20.95
CA ILE A 133 25.57 -30.55 -19.60
C ILE A 133 26.76 -31.19 -18.88
N ASP A 134 27.59 -31.97 -19.60
CA ASP A 134 28.77 -32.62 -19.03
C ASP A 134 29.86 -31.60 -18.69
N ALA A 135 30.05 -30.59 -19.55
CA ALA A 135 30.94 -29.46 -19.28
C ALA A 135 30.53 -28.74 -17.99
N TRP A 136 29.24 -28.40 -17.86
CA TRP A 136 28.72 -27.76 -16.64
C TRP A 136 28.84 -28.67 -15.41
N THR A 137 28.56 -29.97 -15.56
CA THR A 137 28.70 -30.98 -14.50
C THR A 137 30.12 -31.02 -13.95
N LYS A 138 31.14 -30.99 -14.83
CA LYS A 138 32.56 -30.93 -14.44
C LYS A 138 32.89 -29.62 -13.72
N MET A 139 32.35 -28.48 -14.20
CA MET A 139 32.55 -27.18 -13.53
C MET A 139 31.96 -27.11 -12.13
N GLN A 140 30.79 -27.71 -11.89
CA GLN A 140 30.15 -27.70 -10.57
C GLN A 140 30.74 -28.74 -9.62
N SER A 141 31.30 -29.85 -10.14
CA SER A 141 31.89 -30.91 -9.33
C SER A 141 33.32 -30.62 -8.86
N ASP A 142 33.97 -29.57 -9.38
CA ASP A 142 35.29 -29.10 -8.92
C ASP A 142 35.15 -27.82 -8.08
N PRO A 143 35.29 -27.90 -6.74
CA PRO A 143 35.18 -26.73 -5.86
C PRO A 143 36.24 -25.66 -6.14
N THR A 144 37.45 -26.06 -6.54
CA THR A 144 38.54 -25.12 -6.83
C THR A 144 38.23 -24.34 -8.09
N LEU A 145 37.79 -25.01 -9.15
CA LEU A 145 37.38 -24.37 -10.40
C LEU A 145 36.16 -23.45 -10.19
N ARG A 146 35.17 -23.92 -9.43
CA ARG A 146 33.98 -23.13 -9.08
C ARG A 146 34.31 -21.84 -8.35
N ASP A 147 35.21 -21.92 -7.37
CA ASP A 147 35.63 -20.78 -6.57
C ASP A 147 36.29 -19.68 -7.41
N GLN A 148 37.00 -20.04 -8.49
CA GLN A 148 37.68 -19.07 -9.34
C GLN A 148 36.72 -18.03 -9.95
N TYR A 149 35.49 -18.41 -10.29
CA TYR A 149 34.50 -17.50 -10.88
C TYR A 149 33.40 -17.05 -9.90
N VAL A 150 33.17 -17.76 -8.80
CA VAL A 150 32.20 -17.33 -7.77
C VAL A 150 32.78 -16.24 -6.87
N LYS A 151 34.01 -16.39 -6.35
CA LYS A 151 34.66 -15.41 -5.44
C LYS A 151 35.05 -14.08 -6.11
N THR A 152 34.82 -13.97 -7.42
CA THR A 152 35.08 -12.76 -8.22
C THR A 152 33.79 -12.02 -8.62
N ARG A 153 32.61 -12.44 -8.13
CA ARG A 153 31.37 -11.67 -8.25
C ARG A 153 31.55 -10.28 -7.61
N GLY A 154 31.08 -9.24 -8.30
CA GLY A 154 31.26 -7.83 -7.89
C GLY A 154 32.63 -7.20 -8.20
N LYS A 155 33.62 -7.95 -8.72
CA LYS A 155 35.00 -7.47 -8.94
C LYS A 155 35.33 -7.13 -10.41
N GLY A 156 34.32 -6.80 -11.23
CA GLY A 156 34.50 -6.57 -12.67
C GLY A 156 34.85 -7.83 -13.47
N GLY A 157 35.58 -7.64 -14.59
CA GLY A 157 36.04 -8.74 -15.45
C GLY A 157 34.99 -9.34 -16.37
N PHE A 158 33.99 -8.55 -16.77
CA PHE A 158 33.04 -8.97 -17.81
C PHE A 158 33.69 -8.94 -19.19
N VAL A 159 33.36 -9.93 -20.01
CA VAL A 159 33.75 -10.00 -21.42
C VAL A 159 32.50 -10.19 -22.27
N ARG A 160 32.56 -9.71 -23.51
CA ARG A 160 31.48 -9.88 -24.49
C ARG A 160 31.31 -11.36 -24.83
N ALA A 161 30.06 -11.82 -24.87
CA ALA A 161 29.66 -13.13 -25.36
C ALA A 161 28.64 -13.00 -26.50
N THR A 162 28.34 -14.12 -27.15
CA THR A 162 27.21 -14.22 -28.10
C THR A 162 25.95 -14.66 -27.37
N TRP A 163 24.78 -14.50 -28.02
CA TRP A 163 23.53 -15.03 -27.48
C TRP A 163 23.59 -16.56 -27.36
N ASP A 164 24.06 -17.26 -28.40
CA ASP A 164 24.19 -18.73 -28.40
C ASP A 164 25.03 -19.23 -27.23
N GLU A 165 26.17 -18.58 -26.94
CA GLU A 165 27.05 -19.00 -25.85
C GLU A 165 26.40 -18.74 -24.48
N ALA A 166 25.74 -17.59 -24.31
CA ALA A 166 25.07 -17.27 -23.06
C ALA A 166 23.87 -18.19 -22.78
N THR A 167 23.04 -18.46 -23.80
CA THR A 167 21.85 -19.30 -23.65
C THR A 167 22.20 -20.77 -23.51
N GLU A 168 23.23 -21.29 -24.18
CA GLU A 168 23.72 -22.67 -23.99
C GLU A 168 24.19 -22.89 -22.55
N ILE A 169 24.98 -21.95 -21.99
CA ILE A 169 25.43 -22.01 -20.59
C ILE A 169 24.24 -22.03 -19.63
N ILE A 170 23.27 -21.14 -19.82
CA ILE A 170 22.09 -21.04 -18.95
C ILE A 170 21.24 -22.32 -19.04
N ALA A 171 21.00 -22.84 -20.24
CA ALA A 171 20.22 -24.06 -20.44
C ALA A 171 20.92 -25.28 -19.81
N ALA A 172 22.23 -25.42 -20.01
CA ALA A 172 23.02 -26.49 -19.40
C ALA A 172 23.01 -26.40 -17.87
N ALA A 173 23.13 -25.18 -17.31
CA ALA A 173 23.08 -24.95 -15.88
C ALA A 173 21.73 -25.32 -15.27
N ASN A 174 20.64 -24.91 -15.93
CA ASN A 174 19.28 -25.20 -15.47
C ASN A 174 18.96 -26.70 -15.58
N ALA A 175 19.30 -27.33 -16.70
CA ALA A 175 19.10 -28.77 -16.91
C ALA A 175 19.89 -29.62 -15.89
N TYR A 176 21.17 -29.29 -15.66
CA TYR A 176 21.98 -29.94 -14.63
C TYR A 176 21.35 -29.81 -13.24
N THR A 177 20.97 -28.58 -12.87
CA THR A 177 20.44 -28.28 -11.54
C THR A 177 19.12 -29.01 -11.31
N ALA A 178 18.19 -28.91 -12.27
CA ALA A 178 16.90 -29.58 -12.20
C ALA A 178 17.05 -31.11 -12.11
N LYS A 179 17.93 -31.70 -12.93
CA LYS A 179 18.16 -33.16 -12.94
C LYS A 179 18.82 -33.66 -11.65
N LYS A 180 19.81 -32.93 -11.12
CA LYS A 180 20.60 -33.39 -9.98
C LYS A 180 19.97 -33.10 -8.62
N TYR A 181 19.27 -31.98 -8.49
CA TYR A 181 18.79 -31.47 -7.20
C TYR A 181 17.28 -31.26 -7.12
N GLY A 182 16.59 -31.22 -8.27
CA GLY A 182 15.18 -30.84 -8.36
C GLY A 182 15.01 -29.48 -9.03
N PRO A 183 13.90 -29.26 -9.78
CA PRO A 183 13.68 -28.04 -10.53
C PRO A 183 13.46 -26.81 -9.62
N ASP A 184 13.02 -27.01 -8.38
CA ASP A 184 12.87 -25.99 -7.34
C ASP A 184 14.20 -25.39 -6.84
N ARG A 185 15.36 -25.94 -7.26
CA ARG A 185 16.68 -25.30 -7.06
C ARG A 185 17.02 -24.29 -8.16
N VAL A 186 16.13 -24.13 -9.15
CA VAL A 186 16.16 -23.05 -10.13
C VAL A 186 15.03 -22.08 -9.78
N PHE A 187 15.39 -20.84 -9.45
CA PHE A 187 14.42 -19.81 -9.08
C PHE A 187 14.66 -18.53 -9.88
N GLY A 188 13.63 -17.70 -9.96
CA GLY A 188 13.73 -16.35 -10.52
C GLY A 188 12.98 -15.34 -9.68
N PHE A 189 13.54 -14.14 -9.65
CA PHE A 189 12.97 -12.97 -8.99
C PHE A 189 12.71 -11.90 -10.06
N SER A 190 11.44 -11.61 -10.29
CA SER A 190 10.99 -10.54 -11.18
C SER A 190 9.76 -9.93 -10.54
N PRO A 191 9.76 -8.65 -10.16
CA PRO A 191 8.67 -8.06 -9.39
C PRO A 191 7.60 -7.43 -10.29
N ILE A 192 6.45 -7.08 -9.70
CA ILE A 192 5.43 -6.15 -10.22
C ILE A 192 5.05 -6.39 -11.69
N PRO A 193 4.18 -7.37 -11.99
CA PRO A 193 3.74 -7.64 -13.36
C PRO A 193 2.99 -6.46 -14.00
N ALA A 194 2.31 -5.63 -13.21
CA ALA A 194 1.45 -4.55 -13.70
C ALA A 194 2.21 -3.50 -14.55
N MET A 195 3.51 -3.29 -14.31
CA MET A 195 4.29 -2.30 -15.07
C MET A 195 4.71 -2.81 -16.47
N SER A 196 4.77 -4.13 -16.68
CA SER A 196 5.16 -4.74 -17.95
C SER A 196 4.80 -6.23 -17.99
N MET A 197 3.52 -6.52 -18.21
CA MET A 197 2.93 -7.86 -18.00
C MET A 197 3.64 -8.98 -18.76
N VAL A 198 3.88 -8.77 -20.07
CA VAL A 198 4.53 -9.79 -20.91
C VAL A 198 6.01 -9.96 -20.56
N SER A 199 6.70 -8.88 -20.19
CA SER A 199 8.11 -8.93 -19.73
C SER A 199 8.25 -9.73 -18.45
N TYR A 200 7.32 -9.57 -17.50
CA TYR A 200 7.24 -10.43 -16.31
C TYR A 200 6.93 -11.88 -16.68
N ALA A 201 5.91 -12.09 -17.53
CA ALA A 201 5.43 -13.40 -17.93
C ALA A 201 6.49 -14.24 -18.66
N ALA A 202 7.43 -13.62 -19.37
CA ALA A 202 8.48 -14.32 -20.08
C ALA A 202 9.34 -15.22 -19.16
N GLY A 203 9.82 -14.66 -18.04
CA GLY A 203 10.63 -15.40 -17.06
C GLY A 203 9.81 -16.36 -16.20
N SER A 204 8.66 -15.90 -15.71
CA SER A 204 7.79 -16.72 -14.84
C SER A 204 7.21 -17.92 -15.60
N ARG A 205 6.78 -17.76 -16.86
CA ARG A 205 6.32 -18.88 -17.68
C ARG A 205 7.42 -19.90 -17.94
N TYR A 206 8.65 -19.47 -18.22
CA TYR A 206 9.78 -20.38 -18.38
C TYR A 206 10.03 -21.20 -17.12
N LEU A 207 10.07 -20.55 -15.95
CA LEU A 207 10.30 -21.21 -14.67
C LEU A 207 9.16 -22.17 -14.32
N SER A 208 7.90 -21.74 -14.44
CA SER A 208 6.75 -22.59 -14.11
C SER A 208 6.67 -23.83 -15.00
N LEU A 209 7.03 -23.73 -16.30
CA LEU A 209 7.12 -24.89 -17.19
C LEU A 209 8.26 -25.85 -16.81
N LEU A 210 9.39 -25.31 -16.34
CA LEU A 210 10.53 -26.09 -15.82
C LEU A 210 10.22 -26.75 -14.46
N GLY A 211 9.25 -26.22 -13.71
CA GLY A 211 9.01 -26.56 -12.30
C GLY A 211 9.87 -25.75 -11.31
N GLY A 212 10.46 -24.65 -11.77
CA GLY A 212 11.25 -23.73 -10.94
C GLY A 212 10.40 -22.77 -10.12
N THR A 213 11.02 -22.14 -9.11
CA THR A 213 10.32 -21.27 -8.15
C THR A 213 10.22 -19.83 -8.66
N CYS A 214 9.00 -19.32 -8.74
CA CYS A 214 8.74 -17.89 -8.91
C CYS A 214 8.65 -17.22 -7.54
N MET A 215 9.58 -16.31 -7.23
CA MET A 215 9.58 -15.60 -5.95
C MET A 215 8.49 -14.53 -5.87
N SER A 216 7.93 -14.33 -4.68
CA SER A 216 7.04 -13.20 -4.37
C SER A 216 7.82 -11.87 -4.30
N PHE A 217 7.08 -10.75 -4.30
CA PHE A 217 7.66 -9.40 -4.28
C PHE A 217 6.93 -8.44 -3.36
N TYR A 218 5.60 -8.53 -3.22
CA TYR A 218 4.80 -7.50 -2.54
C TYR A 218 4.98 -7.55 -1.01
N ASP A 219 4.98 -8.75 -0.46
CA ASP A 219 5.41 -9.08 0.90
C ASP A 219 6.89 -8.72 1.14
N TRP A 220 7.77 -9.09 0.21
CA TRP A 220 9.21 -8.86 0.30
C TRP A 220 9.58 -7.37 0.32
N TYR A 221 8.91 -6.55 -0.47
CA TYR A 221 9.13 -5.10 -0.51
C TYR A 221 8.52 -4.36 0.66
N CYS A 222 7.73 -5.06 1.50
CA CYS A 222 6.92 -4.44 2.55
C CYS A 222 5.89 -3.44 1.99
N ASP A 223 5.51 -3.62 0.71
CA ASP A 223 4.41 -2.88 0.09
C ASP A 223 3.06 -3.54 0.46
N LEU A 224 3.04 -4.85 0.70
CA LEU A 224 1.89 -5.56 1.29
C LEU A 224 1.67 -5.04 2.71
N PRO A 225 0.52 -4.41 3.01
CA PRO A 225 0.14 -4.11 4.38
C PRO A 225 -0.58 -5.34 4.98
N PRO A 226 0.02 -6.12 5.90
CA PRO A 226 -0.63 -7.32 6.44
C PRO A 226 -1.98 -7.03 7.12
N ALA A 227 -2.20 -5.78 7.54
CA ALA A 227 -3.47 -5.30 8.07
C ALA A 227 -4.63 -5.41 7.06
N SER A 228 -4.38 -5.32 5.73
CA SER A 228 -5.44 -5.46 4.73
C SER A 228 -6.00 -6.89 4.68
N PRO A 229 -5.17 -7.95 4.54
CA PRO A 229 -5.65 -9.32 4.68
C PRO A 229 -6.27 -9.63 6.04
N GLN A 230 -5.77 -9.03 7.13
CA GLN A 230 -6.34 -9.23 8.48
C GLN A 230 -7.73 -8.61 8.63
N THR A 231 -7.95 -7.42 8.06
CA THR A 231 -9.21 -6.66 8.23
C THR A 231 -10.26 -7.03 7.19
N TRP A 232 -9.86 -7.23 5.93
CA TRP A 232 -10.79 -7.41 4.80
C TRP A 232 -10.63 -8.74 4.07
N GLY A 233 -9.60 -9.54 4.38
CA GLY A 233 -9.29 -10.74 3.60
C GLY A 233 -8.86 -10.44 2.16
N GLU A 234 -8.40 -9.22 1.89
CA GLU A 234 -7.97 -8.71 0.58
C GLU A 234 -6.48 -8.36 0.61
N GLN A 235 -5.75 -8.65 -0.47
CA GLN A 235 -4.33 -8.32 -0.59
C GLN A 235 -4.12 -6.82 -0.48
N THR A 236 -4.72 -6.06 -1.40
CA THR A 236 -4.77 -4.59 -1.40
C THR A 236 -5.74 -4.15 -2.49
N ASP A 237 -6.79 -3.44 -2.10
CA ASP A 237 -7.63 -2.66 -3.01
C ASP A 237 -7.79 -1.25 -2.42
N VAL A 238 -7.68 -0.22 -3.26
CA VAL A 238 -7.64 1.19 -2.84
C VAL A 238 -8.37 2.07 -3.85
N PRO A 239 -8.94 3.20 -3.41
CA PRO A 239 -9.55 4.15 -4.34
C PRO A 239 -8.53 4.72 -5.33
N GLU A 240 -8.98 5.01 -6.55
CA GLU A 240 -8.18 5.70 -7.56
C GLU A 240 -7.88 7.16 -7.15
N SER A 241 -6.87 7.78 -7.76
CA SER A 241 -6.47 9.15 -7.41
C SER A 241 -7.54 10.20 -7.74
N ALA A 242 -8.37 9.95 -8.76
CA ALA A 242 -9.50 10.82 -9.07
C ALA A 242 -10.53 10.88 -7.94
N ASP A 243 -10.65 9.83 -7.13
CA ASP A 243 -11.58 9.78 -6.00
C ASP A 243 -11.13 10.69 -4.83
N TRP A 244 -9.85 11.07 -4.77
CA TRP A 244 -9.37 12.05 -3.79
C TRP A 244 -10.10 13.39 -3.92
N TYR A 245 -10.59 13.72 -5.11
CA TYR A 245 -11.36 14.93 -5.38
C TYR A 245 -12.78 14.90 -4.77
N ASN A 246 -13.30 13.71 -4.48
CA ASN A 246 -14.62 13.53 -3.86
C ASN A 246 -14.56 13.64 -2.31
N ALA A 247 -13.37 13.66 -1.72
CA ALA A 247 -13.19 13.68 -0.27
C ALA A 247 -13.44 15.07 0.33
N GLY A 248 -14.20 15.15 1.43
CA GLY A 248 -14.35 16.38 2.21
C GLY A 248 -13.15 16.70 3.12
N PHE A 249 -12.36 15.68 3.46
CA PHE A 249 -11.13 15.80 4.25
C PHE A 249 -10.12 14.75 3.79
N LEU A 250 -8.85 15.12 3.67
CA LEU A 250 -7.76 14.22 3.30
C LEU A 250 -6.68 14.19 4.38
N MET A 251 -6.19 12.99 4.72
CA MET A 251 -5.04 12.83 5.61
C MET A 251 -3.91 12.10 4.89
N LEU A 252 -2.82 12.82 4.62
CA LEU A 252 -1.63 12.27 3.98
C LEU A 252 -0.69 11.78 5.08
N TRP A 253 -0.85 10.53 5.49
CA TRP A 253 -0.07 9.92 6.56
C TRP A 253 1.07 9.07 6.02
N GLY A 254 2.33 9.47 6.27
CA GLY A 254 3.50 8.75 5.78
C GLY A 254 3.60 8.65 4.25
N SER A 255 2.85 9.48 3.52
CA SER A 255 2.76 9.46 2.06
C SER A 255 3.19 10.80 1.48
N ASN A 256 4.41 10.85 0.93
CA ASN A 256 4.94 12.06 0.29
C ASN A 256 4.41 12.21 -1.14
N VAL A 257 3.13 12.55 -1.28
CA VAL A 257 2.35 12.53 -2.53
C VAL A 257 3.02 13.29 -3.68
N PRO A 258 3.49 14.55 -3.54
CA PRO A 258 4.10 15.29 -4.65
C PRO A 258 5.34 14.59 -5.25
N GLN A 259 6.12 13.91 -4.40
CA GLN A 259 7.35 13.25 -4.80
C GLN A 259 7.13 11.83 -5.33
N THR A 260 6.32 11.05 -4.61
CA THR A 260 6.17 9.60 -4.82
C THR A 260 4.94 9.22 -5.64
N ARG A 261 3.95 10.13 -5.73
CA ARG A 261 2.73 10.06 -6.54
C ARG A 261 2.62 11.29 -7.47
N THR A 262 3.75 11.81 -7.93
CA THR A 262 3.85 13.01 -8.80
C THR A 262 2.77 13.13 -9.89
N PRO A 263 2.48 12.10 -10.71
CA PRO A 263 1.49 12.23 -11.78
C PRO A 263 0.04 12.34 -11.29
N ASP A 264 -0.24 12.04 -10.02
CA ASP A 264 -1.55 12.06 -9.39
C ASP A 264 -1.71 13.21 -8.39
N ALA A 265 -0.61 13.88 -8.04
CA ALA A 265 -0.59 14.92 -7.01
C ALA A 265 -1.51 16.12 -7.31
N HIS A 266 -1.85 16.34 -8.58
CA HIS A 266 -2.76 17.41 -8.97
C HIS A 266 -4.16 17.22 -8.36
N PHE A 267 -4.69 15.99 -8.30
CA PHE A 267 -5.98 15.70 -7.67
C PHE A 267 -6.02 16.15 -6.22
N TYR A 268 -4.94 15.90 -5.46
CA TYR A 268 -4.81 16.38 -4.09
C TYR A 268 -4.82 17.92 -4.03
N THR A 269 -4.01 18.60 -4.84
CA THR A 269 -3.92 20.06 -4.79
C THR A 269 -5.19 20.75 -5.30
N GLU A 270 -5.88 20.16 -6.27
CA GLU A 270 -7.09 20.71 -6.89
C GLU A 270 -8.33 20.48 -6.02
N ALA A 271 -8.42 19.34 -5.32
CA ALA A 271 -9.48 19.07 -4.35
C ALA A 271 -9.56 20.19 -3.28
N ARG A 272 -8.41 20.76 -2.91
CA ARG A 272 -8.35 21.88 -1.95
C ARG A 272 -9.04 23.15 -2.45
N TYR A 273 -9.05 23.41 -3.75
CA TYR A 273 -9.83 24.50 -4.32
C TYR A 273 -11.34 24.23 -4.29
N ASN A 274 -11.74 22.96 -4.17
CA ASN A 274 -13.12 22.53 -3.93
C ASN A 274 -13.50 22.55 -2.43
N GLY A 275 -12.65 23.11 -1.57
CA GLY A 275 -12.92 23.27 -0.13
C GLY A 275 -12.48 22.09 0.74
N THR A 276 -11.88 21.04 0.16
CA THR A 276 -11.31 19.92 0.91
C THR A 276 -10.17 20.40 1.80
N LYS A 277 -10.27 20.14 3.11
CA LYS A 277 -9.17 20.35 4.05
C LYS A 277 -8.24 19.16 4.09
N SER A 278 -7.01 19.39 4.50
CA SER A 278 -5.98 18.36 4.56
C SER A 278 -5.06 18.46 5.77
N ALA A 279 -4.74 17.30 6.34
CA ALA A 279 -3.67 17.14 7.32
C ALA A 279 -2.57 16.26 6.74
N VAL A 280 -1.31 16.64 7.00
CA VAL A 280 -0.13 15.86 6.62
C VAL A 280 0.54 15.36 7.89
N VAL A 281 0.72 14.04 8.00
CA VAL A 281 1.42 13.40 9.11
C VAL A 281 2.76 12.89 8.61
N SER A 282 3.83 13.58 9.00
CA SER A 282 5.21 13.31 8.54
C SER A 282 6.20 13.79 9.59
N PRO A 283 7.19 12.96 10.01
CA PRO A 283 8.18 13.37 11.02
C PRO A 283 9.03 14.55 10.59
N ASP A 284 9.32 14.65 9.30
CA ASP A 284 10.02 15.76 8.63
C ASP A 284 9.04 16.69 7.90
N TYR A 285 9.52 17.88 7.53
CA TYR A 285 8.77 18.79 6.67
C TYR A 285 8.84 18.33 5.20
N SER A 286 8.10 17.28 4.88
CA SER A 286 8.09 16.64 3.56
C SER A 286 7.47 17.54 2.47
N GLU A 287 7.63 17.17 1.19
CA GLU A 287 7.04 17.94 0.09
C GLU A 287 5.51 18.03 0.19
N ALA A 288 4.86 16.99 0.73
CA ALA A 288 3.42 17.01 1.01
C ALA A 288 3.04 18.07 2.06
N ALA A 289 3.86 18.25 3.11
CA ALA A 289 3.61 19.20 4.19
C ALA A 289 3.51 20.66 3.70
N LYS A 290 4.18 20.99 2.60
CA LYS A 290 4.07 22.29 1.92
C LYS A 290 2.63 22.63 1.50
N PHE A 291 1.84 21.61 1.16
CA PHE A 291 0.48 21.78 0.63
C PHE A 291 -0.61 21.51 1.66
N GLY A 292 -0.30 20.86 2.79
CA GLY A 292 -1.26 20.57 3.85
C GLY A 292 -1.72 21.83 4.58
N ASP A 293 -2.92 21.79 5.12
CA ASP A 293 -3.45 22.89 5.96
C ASP A 293 -2.98 22.74 7.42
N ILE A 294 -2.72 21.50 7.84
CA ILE A 294 -2.13 21.15 9.14
C ILE A 294 -0.97 20.17 8.90
N TRP A 295 0.16 20.37 9.59
CA TRP A 295 1.26 19.42 9.64
C TRP A 295 1.40 18.88 11.06
N LEU A 296 1.24 17.57 11.21
CA LEU A 296 1.55 16.83 12.45
C LEU A 296 2.86 16.09 12.24
N ASN A 297 3.80 16.26 13.18
CA ASN A 297 5.17 15.75 13.06
C ASN A 297 5.54 14.79 14.20
N PRO A 298 4.88 13.61 14.26
CA PRO A 298 5.19 12.62 15.28
C PRO A 298 6.61 12.09 15.12
N LYS A 299 7.20 11.61 16.22
CA LYS A 299 8.41 10.79 16.18
C LYS A 299 8.20 9.60 15.23
N GLN A 300 9.10 9.39 14.28
CA GLN A 300 8.94 8.36 13.25
C GLN A 300 8.79 6.96 13.86
N GLY A 301 7.74 6.22 13.48
CA GLY A 301 7.45 4.89 14.03
C GLY A 301 6.55 4.91 15.28
N THR A 302 6.11 6.09 15.74
CA THR A 302 5.14 6.24 16.83
C THR A 302 3.72 6.54 16.35
N ASP A 303 3.51 6.53 15.04
CA ASP A 303 2.25 6.86 14.36
C ASP A 303 1.04 6.08 14.89
N ALA A 304 1.22 4.83 15.32
CA ALA A 304 0.15 4.05 15.93
C ALA A 304 -0.36 4.66 17.25
N ALA A 305 0.51 5.30 18.06
CA ALA A 305 0.07 6.00 19.26
C ALA A 305 -0.80 7.21 18.92
N LEU A 306 -0.42 7.96 17.88
CA LEU A 306 -1.22 9.06 17.35
C LEU A 306 -2.59 8.54 16.85
N ALA A 307 -2.61 7.47 16.04
CA ALA A 307 -3.85 6.90 15.51
C ALA A 307 -4.78 6.39 16.62
N MET A 308 -4.22 5.73 17.65
CA MET A 308 -5.00 5.26 18.80
C MET A 308 -5.62 6.43 19.59
N ALA A 309 -4.90 7.54 19.76
CA ALA A 309 -5.47 8.73 20.41
C ALA A 309 -6.56 9.42 19.59
N MET A 310 -6.41 9.48 18.27
CA MET A 310 -7.47 9.96 17.39
C MET A 310 -8.71 9.05 17.45
N GLY A 311 -8.51 7.73 17.42
CA GLY A 311 -9.60 6.77 17.57
C GLY A 311 -10.32 6.88 18.93
N HIS A 312 -9.59 7.18 20.01
CA HIS A 312 -10.20 7.46 21.32
C HIS A 312 -11.17 8.65 21.26
N VAL A 313 -10.75 9.77 20.66
CA VAL A 313 -11.60 10.95 20.47
C VAL A 313 -12.82 10.62 19.62
N ILE A 314 -12.63 9.95 18.47
CA ILE A 314 -13.72 9.59 17.55
C ILE A 314 -14.74 8.66 18.21
N LEU A 315 -14.29 7.66 18.97
CA LEU A 315 -15.18 6.76 19.68
C LEU A 315 -15.93 7.48 20.80
N ARG A 316 -15.23 8.29 21.61
CA ARG A 316 -15.83 9.10 22.67
C ARG A 316 -16.95 9.99 22.11
N GLU A 317 -16.61 10.85 21.15
CA GLU A 317 -17.55 11.88 20.71
C GLU A 317 -18.65 11.31 19.83
N PHE A 318 -18.33 10.42 18.87
CA PHE A 318 -19.28 10.03 17.83
C PHE A 318 -19.90 8.65 18.00
N HIS A 319 -19.35 7.77 18.86
CA HIS A 319 -19.92 6.43 19.11
C HIS A 319 -20.51 6.26 20.51
N LEU A 320 -20.06 7.07 21.49
CA LEU A 320 -20.56 7.02 22.86
C LEU A 320 -21.46 8.20 23.19
N ASP A 321 -20.92 9.43 23.15
CA ASP A 321 -21.61 10.60 23.69
C ASP A 321 -22.71 11.12 22.73
N ARG A 322 -22.37 11.31 21.45
CA ARG A 322 -23.33 11.81 20.44
C ARG A 322 -24.07 10.69 19.70
N GLN A 323 -23.43 9.53 19.50
CA GLN A 323 -23.93 8.42 18.67
C GLN A 323 -24.38 8.86 17.27
N ALA A 324 -23.43 9.26 16.43
CA ALA A 324 -23.70 9.71 15.06
C ALA A 324 -24.40 8.59 14.24
N PRO A 325 -25.62 8.81 13.71
CA PRO A 325 -26.43 7.72 13.12
C PRO A 325 -25.73 6.94 12.01
N TYR A 326 -25.00 7.63 11.12
CA TYR A 326 -24.25 6.99 10.05
C TYR A 326 -23.15 6.06 10.57
N PHE A 327 -22.41 6.47 11.61
CA PHE A 327 -21.31 5.67 12.15
C PHE A 327 -21.82 4.44 12.91
N ILE A 328 -22.87 4.61 13.72
CA ILE A 328 -23.47 3.50 14.46
C ILE A 328 -24.03 2.45 13.49
N ASP A 329 -24.75 2.87 12.46
CA ASP A 329 -25.29 1.93 11.47
C ASP A 329 -24.18 1.25 10.65
N TYR A 330 -23.15 2.00 10.24
CA TYR A 330 -22.01 1.43 9.51
C TYR A 330 -21.27 0.38 10.36
N ALA A 331 -20.91 0.74 11.60
CA ALA A 331 -20.23 -0.17 12.53
C ALA A 331 -21.03 -1.46 12.75
N ARG A 332 -22.35 -1.34 12.86
CA ARG A 332 -23.25 -2.47 13.09
C ARG A 332 -23.36 -3.42 11.89
N ARG A 333 -23.34 -2.91 10.65
CA ARG A 333 -23.59 -3.72 9.45
C ARG A 333 -22.33 -4.20 8.74
N PHE A 334 -21.26 -3.43 8.80
CA PHE A 334 -20.08 -3.63 7.95
C PHE A 334 -18.80 -3.97 8.71
N THR A 335 -18.90 -4.22 10.01
CA THR A 335 -17.77 -4.63 10.84
C THR A 335 -18.14 -5.86 11.67
N ASP A 336 -17.15 -6.47 12.30
CA ASP A 336 -17.37 -7.53 13.28
C ASP A 336 -17.64 -7.00 14.69
N MET A 337 -17.79 -5.68 14.88
CA MET A 337 -18.05 -5.05 16.19
C MET A 337 -19.24 -5.69 16.96
N PRO A 338 -20.37 -6.07 16.34
CA PRO A 338 -21.47 -6.75 17.04
C PRO A 338 -21.22 -8.23 17.38
N MET A 339 -20.17 -8.84 16.81
CA MET A 339 -19.90 -10.27 17.00
C MET A 339 -19.43 -10.54 18.43
N LEU A 340 -19.77 -11.71 18.95
CA LEU A 340 -19.44 -12.12 20.31
C LEU A 340 -18.06 -12.78 20.37
N VAL A 341 -17.26 -12.35 21.33
CA VAL A 341 -15.98 -12.93 21.70
C VAL A 341 -16.14 -13.66 23.02
N ARG A 342 -15.68 -14.91 23.08
CA ARG A 342 -15.61 -15.67 24.32
C ARG A 342 -14.46 -15.15 25.18
N LEU A 343 -14.69 -14.97 26.46
CA LEU A 343 -13.63 -14.68 27.42
C LEU A 343 -13.08 -15.99 27.98
N ASP A 344 -11.76 -16.15 27.90
CA ASP A 344 -11.06 -17.35 28.36
C ASP A 344 -10.34 -17.03 29.68
N GLU A 345 -10.41 -17.95 30.64
CA GLU A 345 -9.60 -17.88 31.87
C GLU A 345 -8.22 -18.49 31.62
N LYS A 346 -7.16 -17.74 31.91
CA LYS A 346 -5.78 -18.18 31.78
C LYS A 346 -4.94 -17.64 32.93
N ASP A 347 -4.35 -18.54 33.72
CA ASP A 347 -3.48 -18.21 34.85
C ASP A 347 -4.14 -17.23 35.85
N GLY A 348 -5.45 -17.39 36.09
CA GLY A 348 -6.24 -16.52 36.98
C GLY A 348 -6.61 -15.16 36.38
N ARG A 349 -6.37 -14.96 35.08
CA ARG A 349 -6.72 -13.74 34.33
C ARG A 349 -7.82 -14.05 33.31
N LEU A 350 -8.72 -13.10 33.12
CA LEU A 350 -9.75 -13.20 32.09
C LEU A 350 -9.30 -12.41 30.86
N ILE A 351 -9.17 -13.08 29.72
CA ILE A 351 -8.67 -12.48 28.48
C ILE A 351 -9.65 -12.67 27.32
N PRO A 352 -9.64 -11.78 26.30
CA PRO A 352 -10.37 -12.03 25.07
C PRO A 352 -9.83 -13.27 24.36
N GLY A 353 -10.69 -14.27 24.17
CA GLY A 353 -10.39 -15.50 23.44
C GLY A 353 -10.78 -15.40 21.97
N ARG A 354 -11.23 -16.53 21.41
CA ARG A 354 -11.78 -16.56 20.04
C ARG A 354 -13.22 -16.04 19.98
N GLN A 355 -13.66 -15.61 18.79
CA GLN A 355 -15.08 -15.36 18.52
C GLN A 355 -15.92 -16.62 18.76
N LEU A 356 -17.11 -16.43 19.34
CA LEU A 356 -18.13 -17.45 19.53
C LEU A 356 -18.62 -17.92 18.15
N ARG A 357 -18.76 -19.23 17.99
CA ARG A 357 -19.19 -19.87 16.74
C ARG A 357 -20.54 -20.52 16.92
N ALA A 358 -21.30 -20.68 15.83
CA ALA A 358 -22.59 -21.36 15.88
C ALA A 358 -22.46 -22.78 16.46
N ALA A 359 -21.38 -23.50 16.11
CA ALA A 359 -21.08 -24.84 16.64
C ALA A 359 -20.86 -24.90 18.17
N ASP A 360 -20.60 -23.77 18.83
CA ASP A 360 -20.44 -23.73 20.28
C ASP A 360 -21.78 -23.81 21.02
N LEU A 361 -22.89 -23.65 20.30
CA LEU A 361 -24.23 -23.52 20.85
C LEU A 361 -25.07 -24.76 20.52
N LYS A 362 -26.00 -25.08 21.41
CA LYS A 362 -26.87 -26.25 21.25
C LYS A 362 -27.65 -26.15 19.93
N GLY A 363 -27.57 -27.20 19.11
CA GLY A 363 -28.25 -27.26 17.81
C GLY A 363 -27.64 -26.33 16.75
N ASN A 364 -26.40 -25.87 16.94
CA ASN A 364 -25.63 -25.08 15.98
C ASN A 364 -26.33 -23.79 15.50
N LEU A 365 -27.25 -23.24 16.29
CA LEU A 365 -28.16 -22.15 15.88
C LEU A 365 -28.95 -22.43 14.58
N GLY A 366 -29.18 -23.70 14.24
CA GLY A 366 -29.85 -24.10 13.00
C GLY A 366 -28.94 -24.10 11.76
N GLU A 367 -27.62 -23.95 11.93
CA GLU A 367 -26.66 -24.02 10.84
C GLU A 367 -26.04 -25.43 10.73
N ASP A 368 -26.44 -26.18 9.70
CA ASP A 368 -25.95 -27.55 9.45
C ASP A 368 -24.60 -27.58 8.71
N ASN A 369 -24.36 -26.61 7.83
CA ASN A 369 -23.13 -26.50 7.04
C ASN A 369 -22.13 -25.57 7.73
N ASN A 370 -20.88 -26.03 7.90
CA ASN A 370 -19.76 -25.28 8.50
C ASN A 370 -20.10 -24.41 9.74
N PRO A 371 -20.83 -24.93 10.75
CA PRO A 371 -21.22 -24.14 11.92
C PRO A 371 -20.04 -23.61 12.75
N GLU A 372 -18.89 -24.26 12.68
CA GLU A 372 -17.64 -23.84 13.32
C GLU A 372 -17.01 -22.60 12.66
N TRP A 373 -17.45 -22.21 11.46
CA TRP A 373 -16.97 -21.05 10.69
C TRP A 373 -17.97 -19.91 10.62
N LYS A 374 -19.06 -19.96 11.41
CA LYS A 374 -20.11 -18.94 11.45
C LYS A 374 -20.08 -18.22 12.78
N THR A 375 -19.87 -16.91 12.75
CA THR A 375 -19.77 -16.04 13.93
C THR A 375 -21.15 -15.76 14.49
N VAL A 376 -21.23 -15.48 15.79
CA VAL A 376 -22.50 -15.28 16.50
C VAL A 376 -22.61 -13.87 17.03
N ALA A 377 -23.80 -13.29 16.95
CA ALA A 377 -24.16 -11.99 17.51
C ALA A 377 -25.50 -12.10 18.28
N ILE A 378 -25.94 -10.99 18.89
CA ILE A 378 -27.28 -10.88 19.50
C ILE A 378 -28.16 -10.04 18.59
N ASP A 379 -29.35 -10.54 18.24
CA ASP A 379 -30.37 -9.72 17.59
C ASP A 379 -30.97 -8.76 18.63
N ARG A 380 -30.92 -7.46 18.34
CA ARG A 380 -31.37 -6.40 19.24
C ARG A 380 -32.87 -6.48 19.49
N THR A 381 -33.65 -6.94 18.51
CA THR A 381 -35.12 -6.95 18.55
C THR A 381 -35.65 -8.08 19.43
N SER A 382 -35.14 -9.31 19.23
CA SER A 382 -35.55 -10.48 20.02
C SER A 382 -34.74 -10.68 21.30
N GLY A 383 -33.48 -10.25 21.32
CA GLY A 383 -32.51 -10.59 22.37
C GLY A 383 -31.85 -11.96 22.18
N ASP A 384 -32.20 -12.69 21.12
CA ASP A 384 -31.72 -14.04 20.83
C ASP A 384 -30.30 -14.03 20.23
N LEU A 385 -29.59 -15.14 20.44
CA LEU A 385 -28.33 -15.42 19.74
C LEU A 385 -28.61 -15.83 18.30
N VAL A 386 -27.91 -15.21 17.35
CA VAL A 386 -28.10 -15.44 15.91
C VAL A 386 -26.76 -15.60 15.21
N ALA A 387 -26.73 -16.42 14.16
CA ALA A 387 -25.64 -16.48 13.19
C ALA A 387 -26.04 -15.63 11.95
N PRO A 388 -25.57 -14.38 11.82
CA PRO A 388 -25.91 -13.55 10.68
C PRO A 388 -25.31 -14.08 9.38
N HIS A 389 -25.93 -13.71 8.26
CA HIS A 389 -25.39 -13.94 6.92
C HIS A 389 -23.97 -13.35 6.78
N GLY A 390 -23.21 -13.87 5.79
CA GLY A 390 -21.93 -13.26 5.37
C GLY A 390 -20.66 -13.83 6.02
N SER A 391 -20.75 -14.50 7.18
CA SER A 391 -19.58 -15.18 7.76
C SER A 391 -18.99 -16.23 6.79
N VAL A 392 -17.67 -16.50 6.87
CA VAL A 392 -16.96 -17.35 5.90
C VAL A 392 -17.54 -18.76 5.76
N GLY A 393 -18.17 -19.31 6.81
CA GLY A 393 -18.88 -20.59 6.73
C GLY A 393 -20.03 -20.63 5.70
N HIS A 394 -20.62 -19.49 5.33
CA HIS A 394 -21.65 -19.41 4.29
C HIS A 394 -21.08 -19.40 2.86
N ARG A 395 -19.76 -19.22 2.71
CA ARG A 395 -19.10 -19.06 1.40
C ARG A 395 -18.97 -20.37 0.63
N TRP A 396 -18.87 -21.48 1.35
CA TRP A 396 -18.58 -22.81 0.79
C TRP A 396 -19.56 -23.82 1.36
N GLY A 397 -19.86 -24.90 0.60
CA GLY A 397 -20.79 -25.96 1.04
C GLY A 397 -22.28 -25.59 0.93
N GLU A 398 -22.61 -24.31 0.80
CA GLU A 398 -23.97 -23.79 0.57
C GLU A 398 -23.95 -22.53 -0.34
N MET A 399 -25.12 -21.95 -0.63
CA MET A 399 -25.27 -20.77 -1.49
C MET A 399 -26.37 -19.82 -0.97
N GLY A 400 -26.32 -18.55 -1.37
CA GLY A 400 -27.39 -17.58 -1.13
C GLY A 400 -27.34 -16.83 0.20
N LYS A 401 -26.51 -17.27 1.16
CA LYS A 401 -26.33 -16.61 2.48
C LYS A 401 -24.99 -15.88 2.66
N TRP A 402 -24.06 -15.98 1.71
CA TRP A 402 -22.78 -15.25 1.75
C TRP A 402 -22.96 -13.84 1.18
N ASN A 403 -23.58 -12.97 1.97
CA ASN A 403 -23.83 -11.56 1.69
C ASN A 403 -23.95 -10.78 3.01
N LEU A 404 -24.00 -9.44 2.91
CA LEU A 404 -24.13 -8.54 4.06
C LEU A 404 -25.59 -8.10 4.29
N GLU A 405 -26.56 -8.88 3.81
CA GLU A 405 -27.96 -8.64 4.19
C GLU A 405 -28.14 -8.92 5.68
N GLU A 406 -28.94 -8.10 6.34
CA GLU A 406 -29.18 -8.17 7.79
C GLU A 406 -30.16 -9.29 8.13
N LYS A 407 -29.74 -10.53 7.91
CA LYS A 407 -30.56 -11.72 8.05
C LYS A 407 -29.86 -12.81 8.83
N ALA A 408 -30.66 -13.59 9.55
CA ALA A 408 -30.27 -14.84 10.17
C ALA A 408 -31.45 -15.81 10.12
N ASN A 409 -31.20 -17.10 9.81
CA ASN A 409 -32.24 -18.13 9.73
C ASN A 409 -33.47 -17.74 8.89
N GLY A 410 -33.25 -17.01 7.78
CA GLY A 410 -34.31 -16.58 6.87
C GLY A 410 -35.21 -15.45 7.38
N LYS A 411 -34.84 -14.79 8.49
CA LYS A 411 -35.53 -13.63 9.06
C LYS A 411 -34.60 -12.44 9.10
N ASP A 412 -35.17 -11.24 9.17
CA ASP A 412 -34.40 -10.02 9.44
C ASP A 412 -33.79 -10.08 10.84
N ALA A 413 -32.55 -9.64 10.98
CA ALA A 413 -31.78 -9.67 12.22
C ALA A 413 -31.01 -8.36 12.39
N GLU A 414 -31.38 -7.56 13.39
CA GLU A 414 -30.73 -6.28 13.65
C GLU A 414 -29.69 -6.45 14.74
N LEU A 415 -28.41 -6.51 14.38
CA LEU A 415 -27.37 -6.88 15.35
C LEU A 415 -27.15 -5.82 16.44
N ARG A 416 -26.98 -6.28 17.68
CA ARG A 416 -26.69 -5.44 18.83
C ARG A 416 -25.21 -5.14 18.93
N LEU A 417 -24.88 -3.85 18.89
CA LEU A 417 -23.49 -3.38 18.93
C LEU A 417 -22.85 -3.52 20.33
N SER A 418 -23.60 -3.26 21.41
CA SER A 418 -23.03 -3.18 22.76
C SER A 418 -23.96 -3.76 23.83
N LEU A 419 -23.36 -4.28 24.91
CA LEU A 419 -24.04 -4.81 26.11
C LEU A 419 -24.09 -3.82 27.28
N ILE A 420 -23.78 -2.55 27.06
CA ILE A 420 -23.57 -1.56 28.15
C ILE A 420 -24.78 -1.30 29.05
N LEU A 421 -26.01 -1.41 28.53
CA LEU A 421 -27.21 -1.18 29.33
C LEU A 421 -27.41 -2.33 30.32
N GLU A 422 -27.93 -2.03 31.51
CA GLU A 422 -28.09 -2.99 32.61
C GLU A 422 -28.92 -4.20 32.22
N GLU A 423 -29.96 -4.01 31.39
CA GLU A 423 -30.80 -5.09 30.87
C GLU A 423 -30.12 -5.96 29.79
N ASN A 424 -28.92 -5.59 29.34
CA ASN A 424 -28.24 -6.20 28.21
C ASN A 424 -26.99 -7.03 28.61
N HIS A 425 -26.57 -6.98 29.87
CA HIS A 425 -25.47 -7.79 30.41
C HIS A 425 -25.89 -8.48 31.71
N ASP A 426 -25.23 -9.60 32.02
CA ASP A 426 -25.47 -10.33 33.27
C ASP A 426 -24.47 -9.94 34.36
N ASP A 427 -23.30 -9.42 33.96
CA ASP A 427 -22.23 -9.03 34.87
C ASP A 427 -21.28 -8.01 34.21
N VAL A 428 -20.42 -7.40 35.01
CA VAL A 428 -19.32 -6.52 34.59
C VAL A 428 -18.03 -7.07 35.18
N VAL A 429 -17.12 -7.51 34.32
CA VAL A 429 -15.91 -8.23 34.74
C VAL A 429 -14.64 -7.53 34.27
N GLY A 430 -13.58 -7.62 35.06
CA GLY A 430 -12.25 -7.15 34.68
C GLY A 430 -11.63 -8.06 33.62
N VAL A 431 -11.29 -7.50 32.46
CA VAL A 431 -10.65 -8.18 31.34
C VAL A 431 -9.27 -7.60 31.10
N ASP A 432 -8.28 -8.46 30.93
CA ASP A 432 -6.87 -8.09 30.78
C ASP A 432 -6.49 -7.86 29.32
N PHE A 433 -5.94 -6.67 29.04
CA PHE A 433 -5.42 -6.28 27.73
C PHE A 433 -3.89 -6.12 27.77
N PRO A 434 -3.15 -6.62 26.77
CA PRO A 434 -1.70 -6.42 26.71
C PRO A 434 -1.37 -4.96 26.37
N TYR A 435 -0.32 -4.44 26.97
CA TYR A 435 0.18 -3.10 26.70
C TYR A 435 1.70 -3.10 26.52
N PHE A 436 2.16 -2.47 25.43
CA PHE A 436 3.58 -2.50 25.03
C PHE A 436 4.24 -1.13 25.07
N GLY A 437 3.52 -0.05 25.43
CA GLY A 437 4.10 1.30 25.45
C GLY A 437 5.21 1.49 26.48
N GLY A 438 5.30 0.59 27.47
CA GLY A 438 6.42 0.49 28.40
C GLY A 438 7.64 -0.25 27.86
N GLN A 439 7.62 -0.82 26.66
CA GLN A 439 8.72 -1.63 26.10
C GLN A 439 9.58 -0.88 25.08
N ALA A 440 9.36 0.43 24.91
CA ALA A 440 10.14 1.26 24.02
C ALA A 440 11.65 1.20 24.33
N THR A 441 12.48 1.17 23.29
CA THR A 441 13.95 1.11 23.38
C THR A 441 14.59 2.28 22.65
N GLU A 442 15.91 2.44 22.81
CA GLU A 442 16.72 3.44 22.11
C GLU A 442 16.22 4.89 22.30
N ASN A 443 15.75 5.53 21.22
CA ASN A 443 15.43 6.94 21.15
C ASN A 443 13.91 7.22 21.19
N PHE A 444 13.13 6.31 21.78
CA PHE A 444 11.69 6.40 21.92
C PHE A 444 11.29 6.63 23.39
N THR A 445 10.23 7.42 23.61
CA THR A 445 9.69 7.64 24.95
C THR A 445 9.12 6.35 25.50
N LYS A 446 9.55 5.97 26.71
CA LYS A 446 9.02 4.84 27.47
C LYS A 446 7.88 5.31 28.37
N CYS A 447 6.74 4.63 28.33
CA CYS A 447 5.63 4.89 29.24
C CYS A 447 5.80 4.13 30.56
N ASP A 448 5.22 4.65 31.64
CA ASP A 448 5.26 4.06 32.99
C ASP A 448 3.94 3.36 33.37
N HIS A 449 3.30 2.72 32.39
CA HIS A 449 2.08 1.92 32.63
C HIS A 449 2.41 0.42 32.71
N PRO A 450 1.61 -0.37 33.44
CA PRO A 450 1.78 -1.82 33.49
C PRO A 450 1.69 -2.48 32.11
N ASP A 451 2.39 -3.61 31.93
CA ASP A 451 2.33 -4.41 30.69
C ASP A 451 0.95 -5.06 30.44
N VAL A 452 0.07 -5.05 31.45
CA VAL A 452 -1.30 -5.56 31.38
C VAL A 452 -2.25 -4.55 31.99
N LEU A 453 -3.27 -4.18 31.23
CA LEU A 453 -4.29 -3.21 31.60
C LEU A 453 -5.61 -3.96 31.81
N THR A 454 -5.98 -4.17 33.07
CA THR A 454 -7.29 -4.72 33.43
C THR A 454 -8.35 -3.63 33.27
N ARG A 455 -9.43 -3.93 32.55
CA ARG A 455 -10.55 -3.01 32.30
C ARG A 455 -11.88 -3.72 32.38
N ASN A 456 -12.87 -3.04 32.96
CA ASN A 456 -14.20 -3.60 33.13
C ASN A 456 -14.97 -3.64 31.81
N VAL A 457 -15.56 -4.80 31.50
CA VAL A 457 -16.31 -5.07 30.26
C VAL A 457 -17.67 -5.66 30.63
N PRO A 458 -18.79 -5.21 30.03
CA PRO A 458 -20.10 -5.81 30.24
C PRO A 458 -20.17 -7.15 29.50
N VAL A 459 -20.62 -8.19 30.20
CA VAL A 459 -20.61 -9.56 29.68
C VAL A 459 -21.96 -10.25 29.82
N LYS A 460 -22.21 -11.20 28.93
CA LYS A 460 -23.36 -12.10 29.01
C LYS A 460 -22.89 -13.53 29.25
N LYS A 461 -23.65 -14.29 30.02
CA LYS A 461 -23.44 -15.72 30.24
C LYS A 461 -24.16 -16.49 29.14
N VAL A 462 -23.43 -17.37 28.46
CA VAL A 462 -23.97 -18.20 27.41
C VAL A 462 -23.68 -19.66 27.72
N LYS A 463 -24.73 -20.47 27.67
CA LYS A 463 -24.64 -21.92 27.83
C LYS A 463 -24.16 -22.56 26.52
N LEU A 464 -23.05 -23.29 26.58
CA LEU A 464 -22.45 -23.98 25.45
C LEU A 464 -23.13 -25.33 25.18
N ALA A 465 -22.86 -25.89 24.01
CA ALA A 465 -23.40 -27.18 23.56
C ALA A 465 -22.97 -28.36 24.48
N ASP A 466 -21.78 -28.28 25.08
CA ASP A 466 -21.27 -29.27 26.03
C ASP A 466 -21.87 -29.15 27.44
N GLY A 467 -22.73 -28.14 27.66
CA GLY A 467 -23.39 -27.86 28.93
C GLY A 467 -22.62 -26.93 29.87
N SER A 468 -21.38 -26.56 29.53
CA SER A 468 -20.62 -25.54 30.26
C SER A 468 -21.18 -24.13 29.99
N GLU A 469 -20.73 -23.15 30.78
CA GLU A 469 -21.07 -21.74 30.62
C GLU A 469 -19.83 -20.95 30.22
N ALA A 470 -20.00 -19.97 29.34
CA ALA A 470 -18.96 -19.06 28.94
C ALA A 470 -19.42 -17.61 29.09
N LEU A 471 -18.51 -16.73 29.49
CA LEU A 471 -18.70 -15.29 29.41
C LEU A 471 -18.39 -14.81 28.00
N VAL A 472 -19.26 -13.95 27.46
CA VAL A 472 -19.07 -13.33 26.15
C VAL A 472 -19.24 -11.83 26.22
N ALA A 473 -18.47 -11.11 25.42
CA ALA A 473 -18.61 -9.67 25.18
C ALA A 473 -18.68 -9.41 23.68
N THR A 474 -19.25 -8.28 23.27
CA THR A 474 -19.14 -7.86 21.86
C THR A 474 -17.72 -7.39 21.55
N VAL A 475 -17.30 -7.52 20.29
CA VAL A 475 -16.04 -6.91 19.82
C VAL A 475 -16.06 -5.40 20.09
N PHE A 476 -17.20 -4.71 19.93
CA PHE A 476 -17.32 -3.28 20.23
C PHE A 476 -17.01 -2.94 21.68
N ASP A 477 -17.53 -3.70 22.65
CA ASP A 477 -17.31 -3.46 24.06
C ASP A 477 -15.83 -3.67 24.43
N LEU A 478 -15.22 -4.73 23.89
CA LEU A 478 -13.78 -4.99 24.00
C LEU A 478 -12.94 -3.89 23.32
N PHE A 479 -13.40 -3.38 22.18
CA PHE A 479 -12.73 -2.31 21.45
C PHE A 479 -12.76 -1.00 22.25
N CYS A 480 -13.91 -0.62 22.80
CA CYS A 480 -14.02 0.55 23.66
C CYS A 480 -13.14 0.43 24.92
N ALA A 481 -13.12 -0.76 25.54
CA ALA A 481 -12.23 -1.04 26.65
C ALA A 481 -10.76 -0.93 26.21
N ASN A 482 -10.36 -1.50 25.07
CA ASN A 482 -9.00 -1.39 24.55
C ASN A 482 -8.56 0.08 24.38
N TYR A 483 -9.46 0.96 23.94
CA TYR A 483 -9.25 2.40 23.78
C TYR A 483 -9.34 3.23 25.07
N SER A 484 -9.44 2.59 26.25
CA SER A 484 -9.51 3.28 27.55
C SER A 484 -10.73 4.18 27.73
N LEU A 485 -11.86 3.88 27.10
CA LEU A 485 -13.05 4.73 27.23
C LEU A 485 -13.81 4.41 28.53
N ASP A 486 -13.95 5.40 29.43
CA ASP A 486 -14.85 5.26 30.57
C ASP A 486 -16.32 5.26 30.11
N ARG A 487 -17.05 4.21 30.50
CA ARG A 487 -18.46 4.00 30.16
C ARG A 487 -19.35 3.84 31.39
N GLY A 488 -18.84 4.22 32.57
CA GLY A 488 -19.58 4.12 33.84
C GLY A 488 -19.53 2.74 34.50
N LEU A 489 -18.63 1.86 34.05
CA LEU A 489 -18.47 0.49 34.56
C LEU A 489 -17.50 0.38 35.74
N GLY A 490 -16.85 1.48 36.11
CA GLY A 490 -15.76 1.50 37.10
C GLY A 490 -14.50 0.79 36.62
N GLY A 491 -13.56 0.58 37.54
CA GLY A 491 -12.25 -0.02 37.26
C GLY A 491 -11.17 1.01 36.90
N ASP A 492 -9.93 0.53 36.82
CA ASP A 492 -8.75 1.34 36.49
C ASP A 492 -8.47 1.37 34.97
N ASN A 493 -7.47 2.14 34.54
CA ASN A 493 -6.97 2.19 33.16
C ASN A 493 -7.98 2.69 32.10
N VAL A 494 -8.97 3.48 32.51
CA VAL A 494 -9.93 4.18 31.64
C VAL A 494 -9.84 5.69 31.88
N ALA A 495 -10.18 6.48 30.86
CA ALA A 495 -10.09 7.93 30.88
C ALA A 495 -11.47 8.59 30.77
N LYS A 496 -11.68 9.64 31.58
CA LYS A 496 -12.87 10.49 31.54
C LYS A 496 -12.66 11.75 30.70
N SER A 497 -11.40 12.13 30.49
CA SER A 497 -10.99 13.32 29.74
C SER A 497 -9.74 13.04 28.91
N TYR A 498 -9.49 13.92 27.93
CA TYR A 498 -8.32 13.82 27.05
C TYR A 498 -7.01 14.22 27.71
N ASP A 499 -7.07 14.92 28.84
CA ASP A 499 -5.92 15.43 29.60
C ASP A 499 -5.30 14.36 30.51
N GLU A 500 -6.04 13.28 30.79
CA GLU A 500 -5.57 12.18 31.63
C GLU A 500 -4.50 11.36 30.90
N ASP A 501 -3.37 11.12 31.58
CA ASP A 501 -2.30 10.25 31.08
C ASP A 501 -2.68 8.79 31.24
N VAL A 502 -3.63 8.34 30.42
CA VAL A 502 -4.08 6.95 30.32
C VAL A 502 -3.78 6.48 28.89
N PRO A 503 -3.32 5.22 28.71
CA PRO A 503 -3.02 4.69 27.39
C PRO A 503 -4.08 5.03 26.33
N PHE A 504 -3.63 5.47 25.16
CA PHE A 504 -4.47 5.84 24.02
C PHE A 504 -5.31 7.12 24.16
N THR A 505 -5.07 7.97 25.16
CA THR A 505 -5.62 9.34 25.19
C THR A 505 -4.73 10.32 24.39
N PRO A 506 -5.25 11.51 24.03
CA PRO A 506 -4.42 12.59 23.47
C PRO A 506 -3.23 12.99 24.36
N SER A 507 -3.42 13.17 25.67
CA SER A 507 -2.34 13.49 26.62
C SER A 507 -1.26 12.41 26.67
N TRP A 508 -1.66 11.13 26.65
CA TRP A 508 -0.72 10.02 26.55
C TRP A 508 0.06 10.02 25.22
N ALA A 509 -0.63 10.22 24.09
CA ALA A 509 0.01 10.21 22.78
C ALA A 509 0.96 11.39 22.58
N GLU A 510 0.69 12.55 23.18
CA GLU A 510 1.60 13.70 23.16
C GLU A 510 2.98 13.33 23.72
N LYS A 511 3.03 12.58 24.83
CA LYS A 511 4.30 12.15 25.44
C LYS A 511 5.10 11.22 24.54
N ILE A 512 4.42 10.33 23.83
CA ILE A 512 5.06 9.33 22.96
C ILE A 512 5.51 9.93 21.64
N THR A 513 4.62 10.70 21.02
CA THR A 513 4.76 11.15 19.63
C THR A 513 5.40 12.52 19.54
N GLY A 514 5.27 13.35 20.58
CA GLY A 514 5.61 14.78 20.56
C GLY A 514 4.56 15.66 19.87
N VAL A 515 3.44 15.11 19.40
CA VAL A 515 2.35 15.88 18.77
C VAL A 515 1.44 16.43 19.86
N PRO A 516 1.18 17.76 19.90
CA PRO A 516 0.33 18.36 20.92
C PRO A 516 -1.08 17.75 20.97
N ALA A 517 -1.57 17.44 22.17
CA ALA A 517 -2.84 16.77 22.41
C ALA A 517 -4.02 17.55 21.82
N ASP A 518 -3.99 18.88 21.86
CA ASP A 518 -5.01 19.74 21.24
C ASP A 518 -5.05 19.57 19.71
N LYS A 519 -3.90 19.35 19.07
CA LYS A 519 -3.83 19.08 17.62
C LYS A 519 -4.30 17.68 17.27
N ILE A 520 -4.03 16.70 18.12
CA ILE A 520 -4.56 15.34 17.96
C ILE A 520 -6.09 15.40 17.99
N ALA A 521 -6.67 16.01 19.02
CA ALA A 521 -8.11 16.12 19.20
C ALA A 521 -8.79 17.01 18.16
N MET A 522 -8.13 18.06 17.66
CA MET A 522 -8.68 18.95 16.62
C MET A 522 -8.78 18.27 15.26
N VAL A 523 -7.85 17.36 14.93
CA VAL A 523 -7.84 16.66 13.63
C VAL A 523 -8.70 15.39 13.66
N ALA A 524 -8.77 14.72 14.82
CA ALA A 524 -9.70 13.61 15.07
C ALA A 524 -11.16 14.09 15.03
#